data_AF-A0A833RT07-F1
#
_entry.id   AF-A0A833RT07-F1
#
_cell.length_a   1.000
_cell.length_b   1.000
_cell.length_c   1.000
_cell.angle_alpha   90.00
_cell.angle_beta   90.00
_cell.angle_gamma   90.00
#
_symmetry.space_group_name_H-M   'P 1'
#
loop_
_entity.id
_entity.type
_entity.pdbx_description
1 polymer ?
#
loop_
_entity_poly.entity_id
_entity_poly.type
_entity_poly.pdbx_seq_one_letter_code
_entity_poly.pdbx_strand_id
1 'polypeptide(L)'
;MRTKLHCCFHLSLLLTIYALCLSSSSLLIPPPLPILPIPTASQLTWQQSEMAMFLHFGPNTFTDSEWGTGHADPSVFCPASLDTWQWARIAKETGFARMVLTTKHHDGFCLWPSAYTNYSVQSSPWLDGQGDVVGDLAAAVEEFGLELGLYLSPWDRHEPCYGNTRDYNEYYLGQMTELLTRYGEIKEVWLDGAKGEGAKDMDYYFDRWFKLIHQLQPNVIIFSDDGPDSRWVGDEAGVAGSTCWSLFNISDVEIGHTVEEYSKQGDPKGKDWVPAECDVSIRPGWFWHSSEKPKSAATLLDIYYKSVGRNCLLILNVPPNTSGLISNEDLQVLKEFTNIRTAIFSKNQAENATVCASSVRGNGDTRFDASNVLEESIYSYWAPEEGRSEWVLSLELGKFISFNVLQVQEPIQMGQRVIRFHLDAIVDGEYKTIVNGTTIGYKRLFRFPSVETRFLRLIIDEARADPLISFVGLFVDSFSNTNYLNEDDEKSSKISTVVRRRWPRRHGQFLGGSTAAM
;
A
#
# COMPACT_ATOMS: atom_id res chain seq x y z
N MET A 1 48.96 -64.55 -67.25
CA MET A 1 48.72 -65.78 -66.46
C MET A 1 47.43 -65.62 -65.67
N ARG A 2 46.46 -66.54 -65.87
CA ARG A 2 45.49 -67.12 -64.91
C ARG A 2 45.03 -66.25 -63.71
N THR A 3 43.81 -65.69 -63.71
CA THR A 3 42.49 -66.21 -63.22
C THR A 3 42.14 -66.02 -61.73
N LYS A 4 40.99 -65.34 -61.49
CA LYS A 4 39.91 -65.56 -60.48
C LYS A 4 40.23 -65.18 -59.00
N LEU A 5 39.35 -64.68 -58.13
CA LEU A 5 37.87 -64.61 -58.05
C LEU A 5 37.39 -63.61 -56.94
N HIS A 6 36.26 -62.94 -57.21
CA HIS A 6 35.15 -62.40 -56.37
C HIS A 6 35.32 -61.88 -54.92
N CYS A 7 34.74 -60.71 -54.64
CA CYS A 7 33.49 -60.60 -53.84
C CYS A 7 32.83 -59.21 -53.98
N CYS A 8 31.56 -59.18 -54.38
CA CYS A 8 30.66 -58.01 -54.39
C CYS A 8 30.10 -57.78 -52.98
N PHE A 9 29.90 -56.54 -52.53
CA PHE A 9 28.73 -56.14 -51.71
C PHE A 9 28.65 -54.60 -51.57
N HIS A 10 27.47 -54.07 -51.91
CA HIS A 10 26.87 -52.75 -51.61
C HIS A 10 27.76 -51.56 -51.21
N LEU A 11 27.86 -50.57 -52.09
CA LEU A 11 28.09 -49.17 -51.71
C LEU A 11 26.88 -48.32 -52.13
N SER A 12 25.73 -48.65 -51.55
CA SER A 12 24.56 -47.78 -51.52
C SER A 12 24.49 -47.18 -50.13
N LEU A 13 24.23 -45.87 -50.05
CA LEU A 13 23.84 -45.15 -48.84
C LEU A 13 24.97 -44.84 -47.86
N LEU A 14 25.48 -43.60 -47.92
CA LEU A 14 25.87 -42.77 -46.76
C LEU A 14 26.25 -41.36 -47.25
N LEU A 15 25.36 -40.75 -48.06
CA LEU A 15 25.14 -39.31 -47.97
C LEU A 15 24.32 -39.08 -46.69
N THR A 16 24.93 -39.33 -45.53
CA THR A 16 24.40 -38.85 -44.27
C THR A 16 24.50 -37.35 -44.33
N ILE A 17 23.36 -36.77 -44.65
CA ILE A 17 22.89 -35.44 -44.30
C ILE A 17 23.43 -35.11 -42.89
N TYR A 18 24.63 -34.54 -42.83
CA TYR A 18 25.01 -33.59 -41.80
C TYR A 18 24.30 -32.27 -42.16
N ALA A 19 22.97 -32.31 -42.25
CA ALA A 19 22.21 -31.15 -41.84
C ALA A 19 22.46 -31.10 -40.33
N LEU A 20 23.53 -30.38 -39.96
CA LEU A 20 23.54 -29.72 -38.68
C LEU A 20 22.19 -29.01 -38.60
N CYS A 21 21.26 -29.60 -37.85
CA CYS A 21 20.29 -28.83 -37.11
C CYS A 21 21.12 -27.91 -36.23
N LEU A 22 21.58 -26.81 -36.81
CA LEU A 22 21.76 -25.55 -36.11
C LEU A 22 20.36 -25.26 -35.58
N SER A 23 20.01 -25.87 -34.45
CA SER A 23 19.00 -25.32 -33.57
C SER A 23 19.55 -23.95 -33.25
N SER A 24 19.13 -22.96 -34.03
CA SER A 24 19.24 -21.56 -33.70
C SER A 24 18.52 -21.45 -32.36
N SER A 25 19.26 -21.56 -31.27
CA SER A 25 18.77 -21.18 -29.96
C SER A 25 18.45 -19.70 -30.12
N SER A 26 17.18 -19.40 -30.41
CA SER A 26 16.68 -18.05 -30.51
C SER A 26 17.05 -17.39 -29.19
N LEU A 27 17.80 -16.29 -29.27
CA LEU A 27 18.17 -15.54 -28.08
C LEU A 27 16.89 -15.17 -27.34
N LEU A 28 16.91 -15.37 -26.02
CA LEU A 28 15.79 -15.03 -25.17
C LEU A 28 15.46 -13.54 -25.31
N ILE A 29 14.17 -13.23 -25.49
CA ILE A 29 13.71 -11.84 -25.51
C ILE A 29 13.82 -11.30 -24.07
N PRO A 30 14.46 -10.14 -23.85
CA PRO A 30 14.59 -9.57 -22.52
C PRO A 30 13.22 -9.12 -21.96
N PRO A 31 13.08 -9.01 -20.62
CA PRO A 31 11.87 -8.46 -20.02
C PRO A 31 11.55 -7.04 -20.50
N PRO A 32 10.28 -6.59 -20.40
CA PRO A 32 9.93 -5.20 -20.62
C PRO A 32 10.75 -4.27 -19.73
N LEU A 33 11.03 -3.06 -20.21
CA LEU A 33 11.64 -2.03 -19.35
C LEU A 33 10.63 -1.62 -18.25
N PRO A 34 11.11 -1.37 -17.01
CA PRO A 34 10.30 -0.67 -16.01
C PRO A 34 9.89 0.70 -16.51
N ILE A 35 8.72 1.19 -16.10
CA ILE A 35 8.34 2.58 -16.32
C ILE A 35 8.49 3.38 -15.04
N LEU A 36 9.05 4.58 -15.16
CA LEU A 36 9.31 5.42 -14.01
C LEU A 36 8.07 6.23 -13.58
N PRO A 37 8.01 6.63 -12.30
CA PRO A 37 8.85 6.15 -11.20
C PRO A 37 8.52 4.70 -10.79
N ILE A 38 9.45 4.06 -10.07
CA ILE A 38 9.28 2.72 -9.47
C ILE A 38 9.51 2.82 -7.95
N PRO A 39 8.91 1.93 -7.14
CA PRO A 39 9.15 1.90 -5.70
C PRO A 39 10.61 1.62 -5.38
N THR A 40 11.09 2.21 -4.28
CA THR A 40 12.30 1.72 -3.62
C THR A 40 12.06 0.31 -3.06
N ALA A 41 13.14 -0.39 -2.68
CA ALA A 41 13.01 -1.71 -2.06
C ALA A 41 12.17 -1.66 -0.77
N SER A 42 12.37 -0.63 0.06
CA SER A 42 11.58 -0.41 1.27
C SER A 42 10.11 -0.15 0.95
N GLN A 43 9.79 0.70 -0.04
CA GLN A 43 8.40 0.96 -0.43
C GLN A 43 7.71 -0.29 -0.97
N LEU A 44 8.46 -1.14 -1.67
CA LEU A 44 7.94 -2.41 -2.17
C LEU A 44 7.59 -3.36 -1.03
N THR A 45 8.50 -3.56 -0.06
CA THR A 45 8.24 -4.40 1.13
C THR A 45 7.14 -3.79 2.00
N TRP A 46 7.12 -2.47 2.15
CA TRP A 46 6.07 -1.74 2.83
C TRP A 46 4.70 -2.02 2.21
N GLN A 47 4.54 -1.85 0.90
CA GLN A 47 3.27 -2.10 0.22
C GLN A 47 2.85 -3.58 0.29
N GLN A 48 3.81 -4.50 0.24
CA GLN A 48 3.56 -5.94 0.33
C GLN A 48 2.99 -6.39 1.68
N SER A 49 3.24 -5.63 2.74
CA SER A 49 2.73 -5.94 4.07
C SER A 49 1.23 -5.71 4.22
N GLU A 50 0.63 -4.85 3.38
CA GLU A 50 -0.80 -4.48 3.30
C GLU A 50 -1.40 -3.82 4.53
N MET A 51 -0.99 -4.22 5.73
CA MET A 51 -1.59 -3.80 6.99
C MET A 51 -0.53 -3.54 8.06
N ALA A 52 -0.68 -2.39 8.73
CA ALA A 52 0.04 -2.01 9.94
C ALA A 52 -0.94 -1.73 11.09
N MET A 53 -0.50 -1.92 12.34
CA MET A 53 -1.25 -1.59 13.54
C MET A 53 -0.71 -0.29 14.13
N PHE A 54 -1.57 0.71 14.32
CA PHE A 54 -1.21 1.93 15.05
C PHE A 54 -1.59 1.78 16.53
N LEU A 55 -0.78 2.33 17.42
CA LEU A 55 -1.02 2.36 18.86
C LEU A 55 -0.97 3.82 19.37
N HIS A 56 -2.14 4.40 19.60
CA HIS A 56 -2.30 5.62 20.38
C HIS A 56 -2.41 5.29 21.86
N PHE A 57 -1.35 5.62 22.62
CA PHE A 57 -1.26 5.35 24.04
C PHE A 57 -0.45 6.44 24.74
N GLY A 58 -0.88 6.90 25.92
CA GLY A 58 -0.22 8.00 26.62
C GLY A 58 -1.13 8.64 27.66
N PRO A 59 -0.77 9.83 28.20
CA PRO A 59 -1.59 10.52 29.20
C PRO A 59 -3.05 10.68 28.79
N ASN A 60 -3.29 10.91 27.49
CA ASN A 60 -4.60 11.02 26.84
C ASN A 60 -5.53 9.83 27.10
N THR A 61 -4.98 8.61 27.20
CA THR A 61 -5.71 7.39 27.61
C THR A 61 -6.26 7.50 29.04
N PHE A 62 -5.52 8.17 29.94
CA PHE A 62 -5.87 8.30 31.36
C PHE A 62 -6.72 9.54 31.65
N THR A 63 -6.60 10.57 30.81
CA THR A 63 -7.39 11.81 30.92
C THR A 63 -8.67 11.79 30.08
N ASP A 64 -8.95 10.68 29.39
CA ASP A 64 -10.14 10.51 28.54
C ASP A 64 -10.26 11.61 27.48
N SER A 65 -9.14 11.92 26.81
CA SER A 65 -9.04 13.00 25.82
C SER A 65 -8.34 12.56 24.54
N GLU A 66 -8.83 12.97 23.38
CA GLU A 66 -8.13 12.75 22.10
C GLU A 66 -6.85 13.61 22.00
N TRP A 67 -6.97 14.90 22.32
CA TRP A 67 -5.86 15.85 22.27
C TRP A 67 -5.56 16.46 23.64
N GLY A 68 -4.54 15.93 24.32
CA GLY A 68 -4.07 16.43 25.61
C GLY A 68 -3.54 17.86 25.56
N THR A 69 -3.63 18.57 26.67
CA THR A 69 -3.32 20.01 26.75
C THR A 69 -1.83 20.34 26.73
N GLY A 70 -0.96 19.36 26.99
CA GLY A 70 0.47 19.53 27.27
C GLY A 70 0.81 19.84 28.73
N HIS A 71 -0.19 19.83 29.62
CA HIS A 71 -0.02 20.16 31.04
C HIS A 71 -0.62 19.11 31.98
N ALA A 72 -0.95 17.92 31.48
CA ALA A 72 -1.34 16.81 32.34
C ALA A 72 -0.18 16.48 33.29
N ASP A 73 -0.47 16.28 34.57
CA ASP A 73 0.56 15.88 35.53
C ASP A 73 1.10 14.50 35.14
N PRO A 74 2.43 14.30 34.98
CA PRO A 74 3.00 12.99 34.64
C PRO A 74 2.49 11.82 35.49
N SER A 75 2.06 12.09 36.73
CA SER A 75 1.48 11.08 37.62
C SER A 75 0.21 10.41 37.11
N VAL A 76 -0.49 10.99 36.14
CA VAL A 76 -1.65 10.34 35.50
C VAL A 76 -1.23 9.12 34.67
N PHE A 77 -0.01 9.10 34.15
CA PHE A 77 0.51 7.99 33.37
C PHE A 77 1.02 6.88 34.28
N CYS A 78 0.13 5.95 34.62
CA CYS A 78 0.42 4.83 35.51
C CYS A 78 -0.34 3.56 35.11
N PRO A 79 -0.04 2.95 33.95
CA PRO A 79 -0.71 1.71 33.54
C PRO A 79 -0.38 0.56 34.49
N ALA A 80 -1.42 -0.08 35.02
CA ALA A 80 -1.27 -1.12 36.05
C ALA A 80 -0.69 -2.44 35.54
N SER A 81 -0.94 -2.77 34.27
CA SER A 81 -0.65 -4.08 33.68
C SER A 81 -0.19 -3.94 32.22
N LEU A 82 0.60 -2.92 31.90
CA LEU A 82 1.11 -2.71 30.55
C LEU A 82 1.86 -3.96 30.08
N ASP A 83 1.48 -4.46 28.90
CA ASP A 83 2.06 -5.65 28.29
C ASP A 83 2.17 -5.46 26.77
N THR A 84 3.32 -4.97 26.30
CA THR A 84 3.61 -4.81 24.87
C THR A 84 3.73 -6.14 24.13
N TRP A 85 4.05 -7.24 24.83
CA TRP A 85 4.03 -8.60 24.27
C TRP A 85 2.61 -9.05 23.97
N GLN A 86 1.61 -8.63 24.77
CA GLN A 86 0.20 -8.81 24.41
C GLN A 86 -0.13 -8.10 23.10
N TRP A 87 0.32 -6.85 22.93
CA TRP A 87 0.06 -6.08 21.72
C TRP A 87 0.70 -6.74 20.50
N ALA A 88 1.99 -7.10 20.58
CA ALA A 88 2.73 -7.77 19.51
C ALA A 88 2.15 -9.13 19.13
N ARG A 89 1.80 -9.96 20.13
CA ARG A 89 1.10 -11.24 19.89
C ARG A 89 -0.21 -11.03 19.14
N ILE A 90 -1.04 -10.07 19.57
CA ILE A 90 -2.32 -9.77 18.91
C ILE A 90 -2.07 -9.32 17.47
N ALA A 91 -1.12 -8.41 17.24
CA ALA A 91 -0.76 -7.96 15.90
C ALA A 91 -0.37 -9.14 15.00
N LYS A 92 0.51 -10.02 15.48
CA LYS A 92 0.95 -11.23 14.75
C LYS A 92 -0.19 -12.19 14.45
N GLU A 93 -1.02 -12.50 15.45
CA GLU A 93 -2.16 -13.43 15.30
C GLU A 93 -3.26 -12.90 14.37
N THR A 94 -3.36 -11.58 14.20
CA THR A 94 -4.41 -10.92 13.40
C THR A 94 -3.91 -10.39 12.05
N GLY A 95 -2.67 -10.75 11.69
CA GLY A 95 -2.12 -10.59 10.35
C GLY A 95 -1.53 -9.21 10.06
N PHE A 96 -1.18 -8.42 11.08
CA PHE A 96 -0.39 -7.21 10.88
C PHE A 96 1.09 -7.57 10.76
N ALA A 97 1.80 -6.92 9.85
CA ALA A 97 3.26 -7.11 9.72
C ALA A 97 4.06 -6.07 10.50
N ARG A 98 3.47 -4.90 10.76
CA ARG A 98 4.12 -3.74 11.39
C ARG A 98 3.28 -3.15 12.51
N MET A 99 3.95 -2.61 13.52
CA MET A 99 3.33 -1.85 14.60
C MET A 99 3.95 -0.45 14.69
N VAL A 100 3.13 0.59 14.68
CA VAL A 100 3.54 1.99 14.83
C VAL A 100 3.07 2.50 16.19
N LEU A 101 3.98 3.00 17.01
CA LEU A 101 3.66 3.55 18.34
C LEU A 101 3.75 5.07 18.37
N THR A 102 2.76 5.72 18.96
CA THR A 102 2.82 7.14 19.36
C THR A 102 3.83 7.35 20.50
N THR A 103 5.12 7.47 20.14
CA THR A 103 6.19 7.68 21.13
C THR A 103 6.04 9.01 21.86
N LYS A 104 5.52 10.02 21.16
CA LYS A 104 5.10 11.32 21.69
C LYS A 104 3.93 11.82 20.84
N HIS A 105 2.77 12.07 21.45
CA HIS A 105 1.63 12.69 20.80
C HIS A 105 1.66 14.24 20.96
N HIS A 106 0.67 14.97 20.46
CA HIS A 106 0.63 16.44 20.49
C HIS A 106 0.80 17.06 21.88
N ASP A 107 0.41 16.34 22.94
CA ASP A 107 0.59 16.78 24.32
C ASP A 107 2.07 16.80 24.75
N GLY A 108 2.98 16.21 23.99
CA GLY A 108 4.43 16.33 24.21
C GLY A 108 5.01 15.34 25.23
N PHE A 109 4.18 14.50 25.87
CA PHE A 109 4.67 13.50 26.81
C PHE A 109 5.38 12.35 26.09
N CYS A 110 6.64 12.10 26.46
CA CYS A 110 7.47 11.07 25.83
C CYS A 110 7.32 9.71 26.53
N LEU A 111 6.99 8.67 25.76
CA LEU A 111 6.84 7.29 26.24
C LEU A 111 8.16 6.53 26.49
N TRP A 112 9.29 7.22 26.32
CA TRP A 112 10.63 6.72 26.62
C TRP A 112 11.38 7.75 27.50
N PRO A 113 12.42 7.33 28.25
CA PRO A 113 13.23 8.24 29.04
C PRO A 113 14.17 9.05 28.13
N SER A 114 13.62 10.09 27.50
CA SER A 114 14.36 11.05 26.66
C SER A 114 15.30 11.89 27.50
N ALA A 115 16.53 12.12 27.02
CA ALA A 115 17.48 13.02 27.67
C ALA A 115 17.16 14.51 27.48
N TYR A 116 16.21 14.84 26.60
CA TYR A 116 15.93 16.22 26.19
C TYR A 116 14.73 16.86 26.89
N THR A 117 13.92 16.08 27.62
CA THR A 117 12.77 16.61 28.37
C THR A 117 12.50 15.81 29.64
N ASN A 118 12.05 16.51 30.68
CA ASN A 118 11.53 15.87 31.89
C ASN A 118 10.06 15.45 31.73
N TYR A 119 9.37 15.86 30.66
CA TYR A 119 7.98 15.47 30.41
C TYR A 119 7.92 14.12 29.68
N SER A 120 8.29 13.09 30.42
CA SER A 120 8.40 11.72 29.94
C SER A 120 8.01 10.72 31.03
N VAL A 121 7.99 9.44 30.67
CA VAL A 121 7.83 8.31 31.60
C VAL A 121 8.75 8.37 32.82
N GLN A 122 9.92 9.02 32.71
CA GLN A 122 10.83 9.19 33.84
C GLN A 122 10.24 10.03 34.99
N SER A 123 9.29 10.92 34.68
CA SER A 123 8.60 11.74 35.68
C SER A 123 7.29 11.12 36.16
N SER A 124 6.91 9.94 35.68
CA SER A 124 5.69 9.24 36.11
C SER A 124 5.99 8.19 37.21
N PRO A 125 4.99 7.78 38.01
CA PRO A 125 5.15 6.73 39.01
C PRO A 125 5.21 5.33 38.39
N TRP A 126 4.96 5.19 37.08
CA TRP A 126 4.99 3.90 36.40
C TRP A 126 6.39 3.32 36.47
N LEU A 127 6.51 2.12 37.06
CA LEU A 127 7.79 1.44 37.31
C LEU A 127 8.84 2.34 37.99
N ASP A 128 8.40 3.16 38.96
CA ASP A 128 9.25 4.10 39.69
C ASP A 128 10.07 5.04 38.76
N GLY A 129 9.48 5.44 37.62
CA GLY A 129 10.10 6.29 36.62
C GLY A 129 11.20 5.61 35.79
N GLN A 130 11.30 4.27 35.85
CA GLN A 130 12.29 3.49 35.10
C GLN A 130 11.71 2.81 33.85
N GLY A 131 10.42 2.99 33.57
CA GLY A 131 9.77 2.37 32.42
C GLY A 131 10.21 2.97 31.08
N ASP A 132 10.11 2.16 30.03
CA ASP A 132 10.38 2.55 28.64
C ASP A 132 9.44 1.77 27.70
N VAL A 133 8.29 2.36 27.35
CA VAL A 133 7.27 1.68 26.51
C VAL A 133 7.82 1.42 25.11
N VAL A 134 8.66 2.32 24.59
CA VAL A 134 9.28 2.18 23.27
C VAL A 134 10.26 1.00 23.27
N GLY A 135 11.07 0.88 24.32
CA GLY A 135 11.96 -0.26 24.54
C GLY A 135 11.22 -1.59 24.66
N ASP A 136 10.16 -1.64 25.47
CA ASP A 136 9.35 -2.83 25.66
C ASP A 136 8.65 -3.26 24.35
N LEU A 137 8.16 -2.31 23.55
CA LEU A 137 7.57 -2.63 22.25
C LEU A 137 8.63 -3.11 21.25
N ALA A 138 9.81 -2.47 21.21
CA ALA A 138 10.90 -2.86 20.33
C ALA A 138 11.37 -4.29 20.59
N ALA A 139 11.47 -4.71 21.86
CA ALA A 139 11.78 -6.09 22.22
C ALA A 139 10.66 -7.06 21.80
N ALA A 140 9.39 -6.69 22.03
CA ALA A 140 8.25 -7.53 21.68
C ALA A 140 8.13 -7.75 20.15
N VAL A 141 8.25 -6.69 19.34
CA VAL A 141 8.16 -6.83 17.87
C VAL A 141 9.30 -7.68 17.30
N GLU A 142 10.51 -7.57 17.85
CA GLU A 142 11.63 -8.45 17.47
C GLU A 142 11.29 -9.93 17.77
N GLU A 143 10.77 -10.23 18.96
CA GLU A 143 10.41 -11.60 19.36
C GLU A 143 9.33 -12.22 18.45
N PHE A 144 8.33 -11.44 18.04
CA PHE A 144 7.24 -11.92 17.18
C PHE A 144 7.54 -11.83 15.68
N GLY A 145 8.73 -11.35 15.30
CA GLY A 145 9.11 -11.12 13.90
C GLY A 145 8.15 -10.16 13.21
N LEU A 146 7.91 -9.02 13.85
CA LEU A 146 7.13 -7.88 13.37
C LEU A 146 8.08 -6.71 13.11
N GLU A 147 7.63 -5.77 12.28
CA GLU A 147 8.33 -4.53 11.99
C GLU A 147 7.96 -3.44 13.00
N LEU A 148 8.93 -2.62 13.40
CA LEU A 148 8.72 -1.46 14.29
C LEU A 148 8.59 -0.17 13.49
N GLY A 149 7.55 0.60 13.78
CA GLY A 149 7.42 2.00 13.36
C GLY A 149 7.19 2.92 14.56
N LEU A 150 7.55 4.19 14.40
CA LEU A 150 7.49 5.19 15.47
C LEU A 150 6.81 6.46 14.96
N TYR A 151 5.81 6.93 15.69
CA TYR A 151 5.23 8.25 15.52
C TYR A 151 5.86 9.21 16.53
N LEU A 152 6.29 10.38 16.04
CA LEU A 152 6.78 11.47 16.89
C LEU A 152 6.13 12.77 16.43
N SER A 153 5.17 13.28 17.21
CA SER A 153 4.39 14.45 16.79
C SER A 153 5.27 15.68 16.52
N PRO A 154 5.21 16.28 15.31
CA PRO A 154 5.85 17.56 15.03
C PRO A 154 5.24 18.70 15.84
N TRP A 155 3.92 18.71 16.05
CA TRP A 155 3.26 19.66 16.94
C TRP A 155 3.44 19.25 18.40
N ASP A 156 3.92 20.18 19.24
CA ASP A 156 4.15 19.94 20.66
C ASP A 156 3.51 21.05 21.50
N ARG A 157 2.63 20.66 22.41
CA ARG A 157 1.89 21.57 23.31
C ARG A 157 2.57 21.75 24.66
N HIS A 158 3.59 20.96 24.97
CA HIS A 158 4.33 21.04 26.22
C HIS A 158 5.63 21.85 26.07
N GLU A 159 6.41 21.53 25.04
CA GLU A 159 7.80 21.98 24.93
C GLU A 159 7.91 23.52 24.87
N PRO A 160 8.58 24.17 25.84
CA PRO A 160 8.68 25.63 25.88
C PRO A 160 9.30 26.25 24.62
N CYS A 161 10.25 25.57 23.97
CA CYS A 161 10.86 26.08 22.75
C CYS A 161 9.97 25.93 21.50
N TYR A 162 8.83 25.25 21.57
CA TYR A 162 7.89 25.19 20.45
C TYR A 162 7.44 26.60 20.03
N GLY A 163 7.54 26.90 18.73
CA GLY A 163 7.37 28.23 18.14
C GLY A 163 8.66 29.04 17.99
N ASN A 164 9.79 28.57 18.55
CA ASN A 164 11.12 29.00 18.13
C ASN A 164 11.66 28.00 17.11
N THR A 165 11.55 28.37 15.83
CA THR A 165 11.86 27.51 14.69
C THR A 165 13.18 26.76 14.85
N ARG A 166 14.28 27.44 15.17
CA ARG A 166 15.59 26.78 15.25
C ARG A 166 15.66 25.81 16.42
N ASP A 167 15.35 26.29 17.62
CA ASP A 167 15.55 25.54 18.86
C ASP A 167 14.69 24.29 18.91
N TYR A 168 13.42 24.38 18.47
CA TYR A 168 12.54 23.21 18.44
C TYR A 168 12.95 22.20 17.37
N ASN A 169 13.46 22.63 16.21
CA ASN A 169 14.02 21.70 15.22
C ASN A 169 15.27 20.97 15.76
N GLU A 170 16.13 21.64 16.52
CA GLU A 170 17.28 21.00 17.19
C GLU A 170 16.81 19.99 18.26
N TYR A 171 15.81 20.36 19.08
CA TYR A 171 15.18 19.47 20.06
C TYR A 171 14.55 18.23 19.40
N TYR A 172 13.73 18.44 18.37
CA TYR A 172 13.03 17.37 17.65
C TYR A 172 14.01 16.36 17.04
N LEU A 173 15.08 16.84 16.38
CA LEU A 173 16.11 15.96 15.82
C LEU A 173 16.94 15.25 16.89
N GLY A 174 17.12 15.86 18.06
CA GLY A 174 17.69 15.19 19.23
C GLY A 174 16.88 13.97 19.63
N GLN A 175 15.56 14.14 19.82
CA GLN A 175 14.63 13.06 20.15
C GLN A 175 14.54 12.00 19.06
N MET A 176 14.44 12.42 17.79
CA MET A 176 14.44 11.49 16.66
C MET A 176 15.73 10.67 16.62
N THR A 177 16.88 11.26 16.91
CA THR A 177 18.16 10.52 16.98
C THR A 177 18.15 9.49 18.10
N GLU A 178 17.58 9.79 19.28
CA GLU A 178 17.43 8.78 20.36
C GLU A 178 16.61 7.59 19.87
N LEU A 179 15.44 7.88 19.29
CA LEU A 179 14.50 6.86 18.81
C LEU A 179 15.12 5.97 17.72
N LEU A 180 15.80 6.58 16.75
CA LEU A 180 16.36 5.85 15.60
C LEU A 180 17.71 5.17 15.89
N THR A 181 18.32 5.34 17.06
CA THR A 181 19.63 4.72 17.39
C THR A 181 19.61 3.80 18.60
N ARG A 182 18.56 3.83 19.43
CA ARG A 182 18.47 3.04 20.67
C ARG A 182 17.58 1.79 20.55
N TYR A 183 16.65 1.76 19.60
CA TYR A 183 15.54 0.78 19.59
C TYR A 183 15.58 -0.20 18.40
N GLY A 184 16.76 -0.43 17.82
CA GLY A 184 16.95 -1.41 16.74
C GLY A 184 16.64 -0.85 15.34
N GLU A 185 16.15 -1.73 14.46
CA GLU A 185 15.78 -1.34 13.09
C GLU A 185 14.37 -0.76 13.06
N ILE A 186 14.24 0.47 12.56
CA ILE A 186 12.97 1.17 12.42
C ILE A 186 12.54 1.11 10.95
N LYS A 187 11.33 0.60 10.70
CA LYS A 187 10.77 0.40 9.36
C LYS A 187 9.85 1.54 8.93
N GLU A 188 9.33 2.30 9.88
CA GLU A 188 8.48 3.45 9.57
C GLU A 188 8.64 4.59 10.59
N VAL A 189 8.67 5.83 10.11
CA VAL A 189 8.55 7.04 10.94
C VAL A 189 7.33 7.81 10.46
N TRP A 190 6.41 8.08 11.39
CA TRP A 190 5.15 8.76 11.11
C TRP A 190 5.22 10.21 11.59
N LEU A 191 5.14 11.15 10.63
CA LEU A 191 5.29 12.59 10.86
C LEU A 191 3.99 13.31 10.53
N ASP A 192 3.21 13.58 11.57
CA ASP A 192 1.90 14.21 11.50
C ASP A 192 1.94 15.68 11.03
N GLY A 193 1.03 16.07 10.15
CA GLY A 193 0.80 17.47 9.78
C GLY A 193 -0.24 18.21 10.65
N ALA A 194 -0.97 17.53 11.54
CA ALA A 194 -2.05 18.10 12.32
C ALA A 194 -1.57 19.19 13.30
N LYS A 195 -2.28 20.33 13.28
CA LYS A 195 -2.12 21.44 14.23
C LYS A 195 -3.50 21.94 14.66
N GLY A 196 -3.70 22.11 15.96
CA GLY A 196 -4.94 22.65 16.49
C GLY A 196 -5.07 24.18 16.35
N GLU A 197 -6.30 24.68 16.54
CA GLU A 197 -6.56 26.12 16.55
C GLU A 197 -5.69 26.84 17.59
N GLY A 198 -5.10 27.97 17.18
CA GLY A 198 -4.25 28.79 18.05
C GLY A 198 -2.87 28.18 18.34
N ALA A 199 -2.46 27.12 17.61
CA ALA A 199 -1.09 26.65 17.64
C ALA A 199 -0.11 27.80 17.31
N LYS A 200 1.03 27.82 18.00
CA LYS A 200 2.10 28.77 17.69
C LYS A 200 2.59 28.54 16.26
N ASP A 201 2.95 29.64 15.59
CA ASP A 201 3.61 29.57 14.30
C ASP A 201 4.93 28.80 14.43
N MET A 202 5.17 27.88 13.49
CA MET A 202 6.27 26.93 13.59
C MET A 202 6.60 26.36 12.20
N ASP A 203 7.83 26.60 11.75
CA ASP A 203 8.38 26.03 10.53
C ASP A 203 9.19 24.76 10.83
N TYR A 204 8.86 23.65 10.18
CA TYR A 204 9.63 22.41 10.32
C TYR A 204 10.67 22.30 9.21
N TYR A 205 11.91 21.94 9.57
CA TYR A 205 12.98 21.70 8.60
C TYR A 205 12.88 20.27 8.04
N PHE A 206 11.74 19.93 7.44
CA PHE A 206 11.45 18.58 6.94
C PHE A 206 12.56 18.01 6.04
N ASP A 207 13.11 18.80 5.12
CA ASP A 207 14.26 18.41 4.30
C ASP A 207 15.47 17.91 5.10
N ARG A 208 15.73 18.53 6.27
CA ARG A 208 16.82 18.13 7.17
C ARG A 208 16.41 16.90 7.97
N TRP A 209 15.15 16.82 8.39
CA TRP A 209 14.60 15.69 9.13
C TRP A 209 14.67 14.42 8.31
N PHE A 210 14.15 14.45 7.09
CA PHE A 210 14.16 13.30 6.19
C PHE A 210 15.58 12.81 5.90
N LYS A 211 16.53 13.72 5.64
CA LYS A 211 17.94 13.37 5.41
C LYS A 211 18.58 12.71 6.62
N LEU A 212 18.34 13.22 7.83
CA LEU A 212 18.90 12.60 9.04
C LEU A 212 18.25 11.24 9.32
N ILE A 213 16.92 11.14 9.18
CA ILE A 213 16.16 9.91 9.39
C ILE A 213 16.70 8.81 8.46
N HIS A 214 16.80 9.06 7.15
CA HIS A 214 17.39 8.08 6.21
C HIS A 214 18.88 7.83 6.44
N GLN A 215 19.64 8.81 6.94
CA GLN A 215 21.04 8.59 7.28
C GLN A 215 21.19 7.58 8.44
N LEU A 216 20.30 7.65 9.43
CA LEU A 216 20.31 6.77 10.59
C LEU A 216 19.66 5.42 10.29
N GLN A 217 18.58 5.41 9.50
CA GLN A 217 17.79 4.23 9.16
C GLN A 217 17.52 4.22 7.64
N PRO A 218 18.46 3.75 6.80
CA PRO A 218 18.35 3.85 5.33
C PRO A 218 17.17 3.12 4.70
N ASN A 219 16.62 2.13 5.40
CA ASN A 219 15.51 1.31 4.91
C ASN A 219 14.14 1.77 5.44
N VAL A 220 14.08 2.84 6.23
CA VAL A 220 12.85 3.34 6.84
C VAL A 220 11.94 4.00 5.80
N ILE A 221 10.63 3.83 5.97
CA ILE A 221 9.61 4.61 5.28
C ILE A 221 9.27 5.83 6.13
N ILE A 222 9.34 7.02 5.55
CA ILE A 222 8.87 8.24 6.17
C ILE A 222 7.46 8.54 5.62
N PHE A 223 6.48 8.41 6.51
CA PHE A 223 5.15 8.96 6.28
C PHE A 223 5.14 10.44 6.67
N SER A 224 4.54 11.26 5.80
CA SER A 224 3.86 12.49 6.20
C SER A 224 2.63 12.70 5.33
N ASP A 225 1.87 13.77 5.57
CA ASP A 225 0.74 14.20 4.75
C ASP A 225 0.96 14.04 3.24
N ASP A 226 2.15 14.42 2.76
CA ASP A 226 2.46 14.55 1.33
C ASP A 226 3.74 13.82 0.87
N GLY A 227 4.37 13.01 1.74
CA GLY A 227 5.62 12.28 1.43
C GLY A 227 6.72 12.39 2.50
N PRO A 228 7.97 12.00 2.24
CA PRO A 228 8.53 11.72 0.93
C PRO A 228 8.34 10.28 0.45
N ASP A 229 8.18 9.30 1.36
CA ASP A 229 8.15 7.89 0.98
C ASP A 229 6.74 7.31 0.91
N SER A 230 5.86 7.73 1.80
CA SER A 230 4.41 7.47 1.75
C SER A 230 3.64 8.74 2.08
N ARG A 231 2.39 8.81 1.61
CA ARG A 231 1.52 9.96 1.81
C ARG A 231 0.25 9.58 2.56
N TRP A 232 -0.33 10.54 3.27
CA TRP A 232 -1.67 10.43 3.81
C TRP A 232 -2.69 10.29 2.68
N VAL A 233 -3.67 9.38 2.79
CA VAL A 233 -4.70 9.25 1.74
C VAL A 233 -5.61 10.48 1.63
N GLY A 234 -5.65 11.36 2.63
CA GLY A 234 -6.55 12.53 2.66
C GLY A 234 -7.89 12.27 3.35
N ASP A 235 -7.96 11.25 4.20
CA ASP A 235 -9.14 10.84 4.96
C ASP A 235 -8.72 9.92 6.13
N GLU A 236 -9.32 10.10 7.31
CA GLU A 236 -9.13 9.24 8.49
C GLU A 236 -10.22 8.15 8.64
N ALA A 237 -11.15 8.04 7.68
CA ALA A 237 -12.08 6.92 7.59
C ALA A 237 -11.46 5.67 6.91
N GLY A 238 -10.20 5.76 6.47
CA GLY A 238 -9.45 4.69 5.82
C GLY A 238 -9.91 4.40 4.39
N VAL A 239 -10.39 5.42 3.66
CA VAL A 239 -11.01 5.28 2.34
C VAL A 239 -10.20 6.00 1.26
N ALA A 240 -9.59 5.20 0.37
CA ALA A 240 -8.95 5.70 -0.84
C ALA A 240 -9.96 6.01 -1.95
N GLY A 241 -9.54 6.86 -2.90
CA GLY A 241 -10.26 7.09 -4.14
C GLY A 241 -10.45 5.80 -4.95
N SER A 242 -11.51 5.74 -5.77
CA SER A 242 -11.70 4.59 -6.68
C SER A 242 -10.57 4.45 -7.70
N THR A 243 -9.84 5.55 -7.96
CA THR A 243 -8.55 5.61 -8.64
C THR A 243 -7.48 5.97 -7.61
N CYS A 244 -6.35 5.27 -7.60
CA CYS A 244 -5.24 5.57 -6.70
C CYS A 244 -3.90 5.23 -7.37
N TRP A 245 -3.21 6.27 -7.83
CA TRP A 245 -1.84 6.21 -8.31
C TRP A 245 -0.88 6.24 -7.12
N SER A 246 0.13 5.38 -7.14
CA SER A 246 1.31 5.51 -6.28
C SER A 246 2.24 6.63 -6.79
N LEU A 247 2.04 7.07 -8.03
CA LEU A 247 2.74 8.22 -8.59
C LEU A 247 2.23 9.51 -7.96
N PHE A 248 3.16 10.41 -7.67
CA PHE A 248 2.91 11.69 -7.03
C PHE A 248 3.92 12.75 -7.49
N ASN A 249 3.65 14.02 -7.24
CA ASN A 249 4.62 15.09 -7.48
C ASN A 249 4.85 15.85 -6.17
N ILE A 250 5.89 15.47 -5.43
CA ILE A 250 6.20 16.05 -4.11
C ILE A 250 6.48 17.55 -4.23
N SER A 251 6.93 18.02 -5.40
CA SER A 251 7.20 19.44 -5.63
C SER A 251 5.95 20.32 -5.77
N ASP A 252 4.77 19.72 -5.93
CA ASP A 252 3.50 20.44 -6.13
C ASP A 252 2.64 20.52 -4.85
N VAL A 253 3.14 19.99 -3.73
CA VAL A 253 2.44 19.84 -2.45
C VAL A 253 3.27 20.38 -1.29
N GLU A 254 2.62 20.62 -0.15
CA GLU A 254 3.23 21.18 1.06
C GLU A 254 2.62 20.53 2.30
N ILE A 255 3.47 19.89 3.12
CA ILE A 255 3.07 19.17 4.33
C ILE A 255 2.29 20.09 5.27
N GLY A 256 1.15 19.62 5.80
CA GLY A 256 0.20 20.42 6.58
C GLY A 256 -0.81 21.20 5.73
N HIS A 257 -0.72 21.12 4.39
CA HIS A 257 -1.62 21.76 3.43
C HIS A 257 -2.15 20.79 2.36
N THR A 258 -2.53 19.59 2.79
CA THR A 258 -2.99 18.50 1.93
C THR A 258 -4.16 18.91 1.02
N VAL A 259 -4.02 18.64 -0.27
CA VAL A 259 -5.13 18.71 -1.23
C VAL A 259 -5.79 17.33 -1.29
N GLU A 260 -6.86 17.13 -0.50
CA GLU A 260 -7.51 15.82 -0.30
C GLU A 260 -7.72 15.01 -1.58
N GLU A 261 -8.30 15.62 -2.63
CA GLU A 261 -8.62 14.90 -3.87
C GLU A 261 -7.35 14.47 -4.62
N TYR A 262 -6.31 15.30 -4.60
CA TYR A 262 -5.01 14.96 -5.19
C TYR A 262 -4.36 13.82 -4.40
N SER A 263 -4.44 13.86 -3.06
CA SER A 263 -3.86 12.80 -2.24
C SER A 263 -4.59 11.46 -2.39
N LYS A 264 -5.93 11.48 -2.43
CA LYS A 264 -6.76 10.28 -2.65
C LYS A 264 -6.47 9.60 -3.97
N GLN A 265 -6.26 10.38 -5.03
CA GLN A 265 -6.10 9.86 -6.39
C GLN A 265 -4.64 9.62 -6.80
N GLY A 266 -3.70 10.39 -6.26
CA GLY A 266 -2.35 10.51 -6.84
C GLY A 266 -2.35 11.14 -8.23
N ASP A 267 -1.21 11.06 -8.92
CA ASP A 267 -0.99 11.73 -10.20
C ASP A 267 -0.42 10.77 -11.26
N PRO A 268 -1.13 10.47 -12.36
CA PRO A 268 -0.61 9.62 -13.44
C PRO A 268 0.65 10.19 -14.14
N LYS A 269 0.95 11.48 -13.94
CA LYS A 269 2.13 12.19 -14.44
C LYS A 269 3.14 12.51 -13.33
N GLY A 270 2.89 12.04 -12.11
CA GLY A 270 3.79 12.16 -10.99
C GLY A 270 5.17 11.60 -11.31
N LYS A 271 6.20 12.24 -10.73
CA LYS A 271 7.60 11.90 -10.95
C LYS A 271 8.20 11.11 -9.79
N ASP A 272 7.49 11.07 -8.67
CA ASP A 272 7.89 10.42 -7.44
C ASP A 272 6.97 9.21 -7.19
N TRP A 273 7.50 8.16 -6.59
CA TRP A 273 6.71 7.05 -6.09
C TRP A 273 6.43 7.30 -4.61
N VAL A 274 5.19 7.64 -4.27
CA VAL A 274 4.76 8.01 -2.92
C VAL A 274 3.41 7.36 -2.66
N PRO A 275 3.31 6.04 -2.42
CA PRO A 275 2.05 5.35 -2.27
C PRO A 275 1.24 5.89 -1.09
N ALA A 276 -0.09 5.74 -1.18
CA ALA A 276 -1.00 6.20 -0.14
C ALA A 276 -1.11 5.20 1.01
N GLU A 277 -1.12 5.73 2.22
CA GLU A 277 -1.47 5.04 3.45
C GLU A 277 -2.84 5.52 3.92
N CYS A 278 -3.74 4.57 4.18
CA CYS A 278 -5.08 4.80 4.70
C CYS A 278 -5.07 4.54 6.20
N ASP A 279 -5.09 5.60 6.99
CA ASP A 279 -5.16 5.55 8.44
C ASP A 279 -6.61 5.62 8.92
N VAL A 280 -6.91 4.84 9.95
CA VAL A 280 -8.24 4.82 10.59
C VAL A 280 -8.16 4.13 11.93
N SER A 281 -8.94 4.61 12.91
CA SER A 281 -9.09 3.92 14.19
C SER A 281 -10.10 2.77 14.15
N ILE A 282 -9.85 1.69 14.89
CA ILE A 282 -10.87 0.67 15.16
C ILE A 282 -12.03 1.26 15.96
N ARG A 283 -11.83 2.36 16.69
CA ARG A 283 -12.84 3.08 17.47
C ARG A 283 -13.20 4.42 16.82
N PRO A 284 -14.17 5.19 17.35
CA PRO A 284 -14.38 6.58 16.93
C PRO A 284 -13.15 7.46 17.18
N GLY A 285 -12.56 7.42 18.38
CA GLY A 285 -11.33 8.12 18.72
C GLY A 285 -10.06 7.33 18.43
N TRP A 286 -8.93 8.03 18.40
CA TRP A 286 -7.59 7.46 18.31
C TRP A 286 -7.15 6.89 19.65
N PHE A 287 -7.36 7.60 20.77
CA PHE A 287 -7.06 7.07 22.10
C PHE A 287 -8.21 6.20 22.60
N TRP A 288 -7.92 5.36 23.62
CA TRP A 288 -8.95 4.49 24.17
C TRP A 288 -9.89 5.28 25.09
N HIS A 289 -11.18 5.22 24.76
CA HIS A 289 -12.27 5.75 25.59
C HIS A 289 -13.19 4.62 26.04
N SER A 290 -13.52 4.61 27.34
CA SER A 290 -14.38 3.56 27.93
C SER A 290 -15.83 3.59 27.40
N SER A 291 -16.28 4.76 26.95
CA SER A 291 -17.61 5.01 26.38
C SER A 291 -17.74 4.48 24.94
N GLU A 292 -16.62 4.26 24.26
CA GLU A 292 -16.59 3.89 22.86
C GLU A 292 -16.64 2.38 22.63
N LYS A 293 -17.04 2.00 21.41
CA LYS A 293 -17.07 0.62 20.95
C LYS A 293 -16.26 0.49 19.66
N PRO A 294 -15.58 -0.65 19.45
CA PRO A 294 -14.92 -0.90 18.19
C PRO A 294 -15.95 -0.99 17.05
N LYS A 295 -15.52 -0.59 15.85
CA LYS A 295 -16.16 -0.87 14.58
C LYS A 295 -16.38 -2.38 14.45
N SER A 296 -17.42 -2.78 13.71
CA SER A 296 -17.66 -4.21 13.46
C SER A 296 -16.63 -4.79 12.49
N ALA A 297 -16.42 -6.10 12.53
CA ALA A 297 -15.56 -6.80 11.57
C ALA A 297 -16.01 -6.61 10.10
N ALA A 298 -17.32 -6.49 9.86
CA ALA A 298 -17.87 -6.18 8.54
C ALA A 298 -17.53 -4.76 8.07
N THR A 299 -17.51 -3.79 9.00
CA THR A 299 -17.05 -2.42 8.72
C THR A 299 -15.56 -2.39 8.39
N LEU A 300 -14.73 -3.12 9.15
CA LEU A 300 -13.30 -3.23 8.86
C LEU A 300 -13.04 -3.93 7.51
N LEU A 301 -13.86 -4.92 7.13
CA LEU A 301 -13.81 -5.52 5.80
C LEU A 301 -14.11 -4.51 4.70
N ASP A 302 -15.13 -3.66 4.87
CA ASP A 302 -15.45 -2.60 3.89
C ASP A 302 -14.29 -1.62 3.72
N ILE A 303 -13.68 -1.21 4.84
CA ILE A 303 -12.47 -0.36 4.85
C ILE A 303 -11.32 -1.06 4.13
N TYR A 304 -11.09 -2.35 4.39
CA TYR A 304 -10.04 -3.13 3.71
C TYR A 304 -10.20 -3.13 2.18
N TYR A 305 -11.42 -3.33 1.67
CA TYR A 305 -11.70 -3.21 0.24
C TYR A 305 -11.50 -1.79 -0.31
N LYS A 306 -11.70 -0.76 0.53
CA LYS A 306 -11.56 0.66 0.18
C LYS A 306 -10.15 1.22 0.42
N SER A 307 -9.22 0.43 0.97
CA SER A 307 -7.82 0.79 1.22
C SER A 307 -6.88 -0.20 0.51
N VAL A 308 -6.57 -1.35 1.12
CA VAL A 308 -5.76 -2.43 0.54
C VAL A 308 -6.29 -2.86 -0.83
N GLY A 309 -7.62 -2.96 -0.95
CA GLY A 309 -8.30 -3.25 -2.21
C GLY A 309 -8.20 -2.15 -3.26
N ARG A 310 -7.58 -1.01 -2.97
CA ARG A 310 -7.44 0.15 -3.86
C ARG A 310 -5.99 0.66 -3.94
N ASN A 311 -5.00 -0.24 -3.84
CA ASN A 311 -3.58 0.09 -3.98
C ASN A 311 -2.97 0.91 -2.83
N CYS A 312 -3.55 0.84 -1.63
CA CYS A 312 -3.04 1.51 -0.43
C CYS A 312 -2.55 0.50 0.61
N LEU A 313 -1.76 0.98 1.58
CA LEU A 313 -1.59 0.27 2.85
C LEU A 313 -2.72 0.71 3.80
N LEU A 314 -3.21 -0.20 4.66
CA LEU A 314 -4.13 0.13 5.75
C LEU A 314 -3.38 0.16 7.08
N ILE A 315 -3.30 1.32 7.72
CA ILE A 315 -2.82 1.41 9.10
C ILE A 315 -4.03 1.54 10.04
N LEU A 316 -4.33 0.46 10.78
CA LEU A 316 -5.48 0.41 11.68
C LEU A 316 -5.04 0.71 13.12
N ASN A 317 -5.53 1.80 13.70
CA ASN A 317 -5.28 2.11 15.10
C ASN A 317 -6.08 1.20 16.04
N VAL A 318 -5.42 0.65 17.06
CA VAL A 318 -5.98 -0.22 18.09
C VAL A 318 -5.48 0.24 19.46
N PRO A 319 -6.19 1.15 20.15
CA PRO A 319 -5.61 1.83 21.30
C PRO A 319 -5.65 0.96 22.57
N PRO A 320 -4.52 0.79 23.27
CA PRO A 320 -4.50 0.20 24.59
C PRO A 320 -5.33 1.01 25.60
N ASN A 321 -6.02 0.31 26.50
CA ASN A 321 -6.82 0.93 27.55
C ASN A 321 -5.98 1.43 28.74
N THR A 322 -6.63 1.97 29.77
CA THR A 322 -5.98 2.51 30.98
C THR A 322 -5.21 1.47 31.80
N SER A 323 -5.46 0.18 31.61
CA SER A 323 -4.63 -0.88 32.22
C SER A 323 -3.33 -1.12 31.45
N GLY A 324 -3.19 -0.60 30.22
CA GLY A 324 -2.07 -0.84 29.32
C GLY A 324 -2.25 -2.07 28.41
N LEU A 325 -3.50 -2.49 28.16
CA LEU A 325 -3.82 -3.69 27.36
C LEU A 325 -4.77 -3.34 26.21
N ILE A 326 -4.63 -4.02 25.07
CA ILE A 326 -5.68 -4.04 24.05
C ILE A 326 -6.90 -4.74 24.65
N SER A 327 -8.09 -4.14 24.50
CA SER A 327 -9.31 -4.63 25.13
C SER A 327 -9.78 -5.96 24.51
N ASN A 328 -10.52 -6.76 25.28
CA ASN A 328 -11.06 -8.02 24.79
C ASN A 328 -12.06 -7.82 23.65
N GLU A 329 -12.82 -6.72 23.67
CA GLU A 329 -13.74 -6.36 22.59
C GLU A 329 -13.00 -6.07 21.28
N ASP A 330 -11.90 -5.31 21.36
CA ASP A 330 -11.10 -4.95 20.19
C ASP A 330 -10.41 -6.21 19.64
N LEU A 331 -9.85 -7.05 20.51
CA LEU A 331 -9.27 -8.35 20.13
C LEU A 331 -10.30 -9.26 19.44
N GLN A 332 -11.54 -9.31 19.95
CA GLN A 332 -12.60 -10.10 19.35
C GLN A 332 -12.89 -9.63 17.91
N VAL A 333 -13.06 -8.32 17.71
CA VAL A 333 -13.30 -7.76 16.37
C VAL A 333 -12.13 -8.04 15.43
N LEU A 334 -10.88 -7.90 15.88
CA LEU A 334 -9.70 -8.19 15.05
C LEU A 334 -9.64 -9.66 14.63
N LYS A 335 -9.98 -10.59 15.55
CA LYS A 335 -10.08 -12.03 15.23
C LYS A 335 -11.19 -12.31 14.23
N GLU A 336 -12.38 -11.73 14.41
CA GLU A 336 -13.49 -11.86 13.47
C GLU A 336 -13.11 -11.31 12.09
N PHE A 337 -12.50 -10.14 12.03
CA PHE A 337 -12.03 -9.52 10.79
C PHE A 337 -10.98 -10.41 10.09
N THR A 338 -10.02 -10.96 10.84
CA THR A 338 -9.01 -11.89 10.32
C THR A 338 -9.64 -13.18 9.77
N ASN A 339 -10.60 -13.76 10.49
CA ASN A 339 -11.31 -14.95 10.07
C ASN A 339 -12.11 -14.71 8.78
N ILE A 340 -12.75 -13.54 8.66
CA ILE A 340 -13.48 -13.16 7.45
C ILE A 340 -12.52 -13.02 6.26
N ARG A 341 -11.42 -12.26 6.39
CA ARG A 341 -10.42 -12.13 5.30
C ARG A 341 -9.87 -13.49 4.89
N THR A 342 -9.48 -14.33 5.86
CA THR A 342 -8.96 -15.68 5.61
C THR A 342 -9.99 -16.53 4.87
N ALA A 343 -11.26 -16.51 5.28
CA ALA A 343 -12.31 -17.27 4.62
C ALA A 343 -12.48 -16.85 3.14
N ILE A 344 -12.47 -15.54 2.85
CA ILE A 344 -12.64 -15.00 1.50
C ILE A 344 -11.45 -15.39 0.60
N PHE A 345 -10.23 -15.18 1.07
CA PHE A 345 -9.02 -15.26 0.24
C PHE A 345 -8.29 -16.62 0.29
N SER A 346 -8.75 -17.58 1.12
CA SER A 346 -8.13 -18.90 1.25
C SER A 346 -8.18 -19.78 -0.01
N LYS A 347 -9.08 -19.48 -0.95
CA LYS A 347 -9.24 -20.28 -2.18
C LYS A 347 -9.48 -19.40 -3.39
N ASN A 348 -8.47 -19.30 -4.25
CA ASN A 348 -8.60 -18.73 -5.58
C ASN A 348 -9.40 -19.69 -6.49
N GLN A 349 -10.59 -19.29 -6.91
CA GLN A 349 -11.42 -20.11 -7.81
C GLN A 349 -10.85 -20.22 -9.22
N ALA A 350 -9.89 -19.36 -9.60
CA ALA A 350 -9.19 -19.41 -10.87
C ALA A 350 -7.90 -20.27 -10.85
N GLU A 351 -7.53 -20.88 -9.71
CA GLU A 351 -6.24 -21.58 -9.55
C GLU A 351 -5.94 -22.65 -10.62
N ASN A 352 -6.98 -23.29 -11.16
CA ASN A 352 -6.89 -24.35 -12.18
C ASN A 352 -7.38 -23.89 -13.56
N ALA A 353 -7.54 -22.58 -13.77
CA ALA A 353 -8.01 -22.05 -15.04
C ALA A 353 -6.98 -22.27 -16.15
N THR A 354 -7.45 -22.47 -17.38
CA THR A 354 -6.61 -22.30 -18.56
C THR A 354 -6.63 -20.84 -18.97
N VAL A 355 -5.46 -20.21 -19.08
CA VAL A 355 -5.35 -18.78 -19.42
C VAL A 355 -4.66 -18.63 -20.78
N CYS A 356 -5.29 -17.86 -21.67
CA CYS A 356 -4.73 -17.47 -22.95
C CYS A 356 -4.68 -15.95 -23.04
N ALA A 357 -3.68 -15.40 -23.73
CA ALA A 357 -3.58 -13.96 -23.98
C ALA A 357 -3.70 -13.63 -25.47
N SER A 358 -4.14 -12.41 -25.79
CA SER A 358 -4.13 -11.86 -27.16
C SER A 358 -2.73 -11.85 -27.77
N SER A 359 -1.70 -11.67 -26.94
CA SER A 359 -0.29 -11.81 -27.31
C SER A 359 0.55 -12.13 -26.06
N VAL A 360 1.71 -12.75 -26.27
CA VAL A 360 2.67 -13.09 -25.21
C VAL A 360 4.07 -12.70 -25.67
N ARG A 361 4.77 -11.91 -24.87
CA ARG A 361 6.16 -11.56 -25.12
C ARG A 361 7.01 -12.82 -25.06
N GLY A 362 8.01 -12.93 -25.94
CA GLY A 362 9.02 -13.97 -25.81
C GLY A 362 9.02 -15.05 -26.89
N ASN A 363 8.04 -15.04 -27.81
CA ASN A 363 7.98 -15.95 -28.96
C ASN A 363 8.13 -17.43 -28.56
N GLY A 364 7.33 -17.88 -27.58
CA GLY A 364 7.39 -19.24 -27.02
C GLY A 364 8.21 -19.38 -25.74
N ASP A 365 8.77 -18.29 -25.23
CA ASP A 365 9.36 -18.22 -23.90
C ASP A 365 8.29 -18.06 -22.82
N THR A 366 8.30 -18.97 -21.85
CA THR A 366 7.26 -19.10 -20.83
C THR A 366 7.37 -18.08 -19.69
N ARG A 367 8.46 -17.29 -19.64
CA ARG A 367 8.69 -16.29 -18.56
C ARG A 367 7.62 -15.19 -18.50
N PHE A 368 6.88 -14.97 -19.59
CA PHE A 368 5.83 -13.95 -19.68
C PHE A 368 4.46 -14.53 -20.03
N ASP A 369 4.29 -15.85 -19.86
CA ASP A 369 3.07 -16.55 -20.24
C ASP A 369 1.82 -16.04 -19.52
N ALA A 370 0.69 -16.18 -20.19
CA ALA A 370 -0.61 -15.81 -19.65
C ALA A 370 -0.96 -16.55 -18.34
N SER A 371 -0.48 -17.80 -18.18
CA SER A 371 -0.70 -18.61 -16.98
C SER A 371 0.02 -18.08 -15.73
N ASN A 372 1.02 -17.21 -15.89
CA ASN A 372 1.78 -16.66 -14.77
C ASN A 372 0.91 -15.81 -13.83
N VAL A 373 -0.27 -15.39 -14.26
CA VAL A 373 -1.22 -14.61 -13.44
C VAL A 373 -2.00 -15.45 -12.43
N LEU A 374 -1.87 -16.78 -12.42
CA LEU A 374 -2.64 -17.65 -11.53
C LEU A 374 -1.99 -17.89 -10.16
N GLU A 375 -0.70 -17.56 -10.03
CA GLU A 375 0.06 -17.67 -8.79
C GLU A 375 0.46 -16.27 -8.31
N GLU A 376 0.11 -15.92 -7.06
CA GLU A 376 0.38 -14.59 -6.53
C GLU A 376 1.89 -14.38 -6.35
N SER A 377 2.49 -13.60 -7.25
CA SER A 377 3.90 -13.23 -7.18
C SER A 377 4.14 -11.97 -7.98
N ILE A 378 4.79 -10.97 -7.40
CA ILE A 378 5.20 -9.80 -8.18
C ILE A 378 6.31 -10.15 -9.20
N TYR A 379 7.02 -11.27 -9.03
CA TYR A 379 8.16 -11.65 -9.87
C TYR A 379 7.78 -12.54 -11.06
N SER A 380 6.56 -13.08 -11.06
CA SER A 380 5.97 -13.84 -12.16
C SER A 380 4.81 -13.03 -12.72
N TYR A 381 4.82 -12.73 -14.02
CA TYR A 381 3.78 -11.91 -14.62
C TYR A 381 3.59 -12.23 -16.10
N TRP A 382 2.40 -11.92 -16.59
CA TRP A 382 2.13 -11.86 -18.02
C TRP A 382 2.64 -10.53 -18.60
N ALA A 383 3.24 -10.60 -19.79
CA ALA A 383 3.57 -9.43 -20.60
C ALA A 383 3.15 -9.65 -22.06
N PRO A 384 2.47 -8.68 -22.70
CA PRO A 384 2.14 -8.76 -24.12
C PRO A 384 3.37 -8.49 -25.01
N GLU A 385 3.25 -8.80 -26.29
CA GLU A 385 4.21 -8.31 -27.28
C GLU A 385 4.20 -6.78 -27.36
N GLU A 386 5.33 -6.21 -27.77
CA GLU A 386 5.53 -4.76 -27.80
C GLU A 386 4.68 -4.07 -28.87
N GLY A 387 4.10 -2.90 -28.52
CA GLY A 387 3.35 -2.05 -29.46
C GLY A 387 1.98 -2.60 -29.86
N ARG A 388 1.44 -3.54 -29.08
CA ARG A 388 0.09 -4.05 -29.25
C ARG A 388 -0.94 -3.06 -28.69
N SER A 389 -2.15 -3.08 -29.24
CA SER A 389 -3.27 -2.22 -28.81
C SER A 389 -4.46 -3.02 -28.25
N GLU A 390 -4.37 -4.35 -28.27
CA GLU A 390 -5.39 -5.26 -27.74
C GLU A 390 -4.74 -6.13 -26.67
N TRP A 391 -5.11 -5.90 -25.42
CA TRP A 391 -4.57 -6.58 -24.25
C TRP A 391 -5.69 -7.35 -23.55
N VAL A 392 -5.79 -8.65 -23.85
CA VAL A 392 -6.84 -9.51 -23.34
C VAL A 392 -6.23 -10.74 -22.71
N LEU A 393 -6.58 -11.03 -21.45
CA LEU A 393 -6.39 -12.31 -20.79
C LEU A 393 -7.73 -13.03 -20.73
N SER A 394 -7.84 -14.16 -21.41
CA SER A 394 -9.03 -15.01 -21.42
C SER A 394 -8.83 -16.18 -20.47
N LEU A 395 -9.75 -16.36 -19.51
CA LEU A 395 -9.71 -17.43 -18.53
C LEU A 395 -10.85 -18.41 -18.78
N GLU A 396 -10.51 -19.69 -18.93
CA GLU A 396 -11.45 -20.81 -18.94
C GLU A 396 -11.32 -21.58 -17.62
N LEU A 397 -12.38 -21.56 -16.81
CA LEU A 397 -12.38 -22.11 -15.45
C LEU A 397 -12.56 -23.65 -15.42
N GLY A 398 -12.72 -24.30 -16.57
CA GLY A 398 -12.97 -25.74 -16.73
C GLY A 398 -14.39 -26.19 -16.33
N LYS A 399 -15.03 -25.49 -15.38
CA LYS A 399 -16.41 -25.70 -14.93
C LYS A 399 -17.10 -24.36 -14.67
N PHE A 400 -18.41 -24.39 -14.45
CA PHE A 400 -19.12 -23.23 -13.93
C PHE A 400 -18.70 -22.99 -12.48
N ILE A 401 -18.35 -21.74 -12.18
CA ILE A 401 -17.91 -21.27 -10.87
C ILE A 401 -18.68 -20.01 -10.55
N SER A 402 -19.22 -19.95 -9.33
CA SER A 402 -19.82 -18.74 -8.76
C SER A 402 -18.80 -17.99 -7.91
N PHE A 403 -18.67 -16.68 -8.14
CA PHE A 403 -17.77 -15.79 -7.40
C PHE A 403 -18.29 -14.36 -7.47
N ASN A 404 -17.77 -13.50 -6.58
CA ASN A 404 -18.23 -12.11 -6.43
C ASN A 404 -17.12 -11.13 -6.02
N VAL A 405 -15.86 -11.60 -6.05
CA VAL A 405 -14.67 -10.79 -5.82
C VAL A 405 -13.64 -11.06 -6.91
N LEU A 406 -13.09 -10.00 -7.48
CA LEU A 406 -11.96 -10.01 -8.40
C LEU A 406 -10.75 -9.38 -7.69
N GLN A 407 -9.60 -10.06 -7.72
CA GLN A 407 -8.30 -9.50 -7.39
C GLN A 407 -7.46 -9.35 -8.66
N VAL A 408 -6.86 -8.19 -8.87
CA VAL A 408 -5.89 -7.96 -9.94
C VAL A 408 -4.66 -7.26 -9.37
N GLN A 409 -3.47 -7.63 -9.85
CA GLN A 409 -2.20 -7.04 -9.40
C GLN A 409 -1.28 -6.75 -10.59
N GLU A 410 -0.51 -5.67 -10.47
CA GLU A 410 0.62 -5.37 -11.33
C GLU A 410 1.94 -5.71 -10.61
N PRO A 411 3.00 -6.10 -11.33
CA PRO A 411 4.35 -6.21 -10.77
C PRO A 411 4.92 -4.80 -10.57
N ILE A 412 4.54 -4.12 -9.49
CA ILE A 412 4.83 -2.67 -9.28
C ILE A 412 6.31 -2.31 -9.23
N GLN A 413 7.23 -3.26 -9.00
CA GLN A 413 8.67 -3.04 -9.19
C GLN A 413 9.04 -2.73 -10.66
N MET A 414 8.13 -2.97 -11.60
CA MET A 414 8.20 -2.61 -13.01
C MET A 414 7.42 -1.32 -13.35
N GLY A 415 6.93 -0.60 -12.33
CA GLY A 415 6.12 0.61 -12.43
C GLY A 415 4.61 0.32 -12.58
N GLN A 416 3.78 1.27 -12.14
CA GLN A 416 2.32 1.21 -12.25
C GLN A 416 1.87 1.68 -13.65
N ARG A 417 1.15 0.82 -14.40
CA ARG A 417 0.88 1.01 -15.84
C ARG A 417 -0.60 1.18 -16.14
N VAL A 418 -1.47 0.36 -15.56
CA VAL A 418 -2.88 0.30 -15.97
C VAL A 418 -3.64 1.55 -15.55
N ILE A 419 -4.30 2.19 -16.53
CA ILE A 419 -5.16 3.37 -16.34
C ILE A 419 -6.63 2.94 -16.24
N ARG A 420 -7.05 1.97 -17.06
CA ARG A 420 -8.42 1.45 -17.09
C ARG A 420 -8.45 0.00 -17.56
N PHE A 421 -9.34 -0.78 -16.96
CA PHE A 421 -9.61 -2.16 -17.34
C PHE A 421 -11.07 -2.52 -17.09
N HIS A 422 -11.50 -3.64 -17.68
CA HIS A 422 -12.78 -4.25 -17.35
C HIS A 422 -12.70 -5.78 -17.36
N LEU A 423 -13.67 -6.41 -16.70
CA LEU A 423 -13.85 -7.86 -16.69
C LEU A 423 -15.19 -8.19 -17.35
N ASP A 424 -15.13 -8.99 -18.41
CA ASP A 424 -16.29 -9.60 -19.04
C ASP A 424 -16.47 -11.03 -18.56
N ALA A 425 -17.73 -11.46 -18.39
CA ALA A 425 -18.12 -12.84 -18.17
C ALA A 425 -19.16 -13.27 -19.21
N ILE A 426 -19.17 -14.55 -19.59
CA ILE A 426 -20.29 -15.09 -20.37
C ILE A 426 -21.48 -15.32 -19.43
N VAL A 427 -22.55 -14.56 -19.63
CA VAL A 427 -23.82 -14.63 -18.90
C VAL A 427 -24.95 -14.73 -19.91
N ASP A 428 -25.80 -15.75 -19.80
CA ASP A 428 -26.87 -16.05 -20.78
C ASP A 428 -26.37 -16.28 -22.21
N GLY A 429 -25.14 -16.76 -22.36
CA GLY A 429 -24.52 -17.04 -23.67
C GLY A 429 -23.86 -15.84 -24.35
N GLU A 430 -23.89 -14.65 -23.72
CA GLU A 430 -23.27 -13.43 -24.25
C GLU A 430 -22.22 -12.89 -23.27
N TYR A 431 -21.19 -12.22 -23.79
CA TYR A 431 -20.26 -11.47 -22.95
C TYR A 431 -20.97 -10.25 -22.36
N LYS A 432 -20.96 -10.15 -21.03
CA LYS A 432 -21.42 -8.98 -20.28
C LYS A 432 -20.28 -8.49 -19.40
N THR A 433 -20.08 -7.17 -19.38
CA THR A 433 -19.14 -6.54 -18.47
C THR A 433 -19.68 -6.59 -17.05
N ILE A 434 -18.92 -7.21 -16.15
CA ILE A 434 -19.29 -7.40 -14.74
C ILE A 434 -18.47 -6.52 -13.80
N VAL A 435 -17.32 -6.00 -14.27
CA VAL A 435 -16.49 -5.03 -13.54
C VAL A 435 -15.99 -3.97 -14.51
N ASN A 436 -16.02 -2.70 -14.10
CA ASN A 436 -15.30 -1.60 -14.73
C ASN A 436 -14.37 -0.97 -13.69
N GLY A 437 -13.07 -0.89 -13.99
CA GLY A 437 -12.05 -0.40 -13.06
C GLY A 437 -11.08 0.59 -13.68
N THR A 438 -10.42 1.38 -12.84
CA THR A 438 -9.37 2.33 -13.24
C THR A 438 -7.97 1.74 -12.97
N THR A 439 -7.24 2.27 -12.00
CA THR A 439 -5.90 1.82 -11.63
C THR A 439 -5.92 0.45 -10.96
N ILE A 440 -4.85 -0.32 -11.15
CA ILE A 440 -4.62 -1.58 -10.44
C ILE A 440 -3.55 -1.38 -9.36
N GLY A 441 -2.31 -1.10 -9.75
CA GLY A 441 -1.19 -1.00 -8.81
C GLY A 441 -0.82 -2.34 -8.17
N TYR A 442 -0.38 -2.30 -6.92
CA TYR A 442 0.04 -3.48 -6.16
C TYR A 442 -1.10 -4.47 -5.98
N LYS A 443 -2.28 -3.99 -5.59
CA LYS A 443 -3.46 -4.80 -5.36
C LYS A 443 -4.75 -4.03 -5.60
N ARG A 444 -5.62 -4.63 -6.39
CA ARG A 444 -6.97 -4.14 -6.64
C ARG A 444 -7.98 -5.23 -6.35
N LEU A 445 -8.91 -4.94 -5.45
CA LEU A 445 -10.03 -5.80 -5.11
C LEU A 445 -11.34 -5.15 -5.54
N PHE A 446 -12.13 -5.86 -6.33
CA PHE A 446 -13.46 -5.43 -6.75
C PHE A 446 -14.50 -6.41 -6.24
N ARG A 447 -15.52 -5.88 -5.56
CA ARG A 447 -16.74 -6.63 -5.22
C ARG A 447 -17.82 -6.32 -6.26
N PHE A 448 -18.65 -7.30 -6.58
CA PHE A 448 -19.79 -7.17 -7.50
C PHE A 448 -20.87 -8.20 -7.15
N PRO A 449 -22.10 -8.11 -7.70
CA PRO A 449 -23.10 -9.17 -7.55
C PRO A 449 -22.56 -10.52 -8.02
N SER A 450 -22.94 -11.62 -7.35
CA SER A 450 -22.42 -12.95 -7.69
C SER A 450 -22.73 -13.33 -9.14
N VAL A 451 -21.71 -13.81 -9.85
CA VAL A 451 -21.82 -14.29 -11.23
C VAL A 451 -21.37 -15.74 -11.28
N GLU A 452 -22.14 -16.57 -12.00
CA GLU A 452 -21.76 -17.93 -12.31
C GLU A 452 -21.36 -18.03 -13.78
N THR A 453 -20.11 -18.40 -14.06
CA THR A 453 -19.63 -18.57 -15.44
C THR A 453 -18.50 -19.59 -15.52
N ARG A 454 -18.16 -19.99 -16.75
CA ARG A 454 -16.96 -20.77 -17.09
C ARG A 454 -15.91 -19.94 -17.82
N PHE A 455 -16.30 -18.83 -18.44
CA PHE A 455 -15.45 -18.06 -19.34
C PHE A 455 -15.43 -16.59 -18.95
N LEU A 456 -14.22 -16.06 -18.81
CA LEU A 456 -13.97 -14.68 -18.43
C LEU A 456 -12.93 -14.06 -19.36
N ARG A 457 -12.97 -12.74 -19.48
CA ARG A 457 -11.92 -11.96 -20.14
C ARG A 457 -11.60 -10.74 -19.30
N LEU A 458 -10.35 -10.62 -18.88
CA LEU A 458 -9.79 -9.37 -18.35
C LEU A 458 -9.23 -8.59 -19.54
N ILE A 459 -9.73 -7.37 -19.74
CA ILE A 459 -9.33 -6.49 -20.83
C ILE A 459 -8.71 -5.23 -20.25
N ILE A 460 -7.50 -4.91 -20.68
CA ILE A 460 -6.86 -3.64 -20.35
C ILE A 460 -7.22 -2.65 -21.46
N ASP A 461 -7.96 -1.60 -21.11
CA ASP A 461 -8.45 -0.61 -22.06
C ASP A 461 -7.46 0.50 -22.33
N GLU A 462 -6.70 0.88 -21.29
CA GLU A 462 -5.78 2.01 -21.33
C GLU A 462 -4.64 1.78 -20.33
N ALA A 463 -3.41 2.05 -20.74
CA ALA A 463 -2.22 1.92 -19.91
C ALA A 463 -1.14 2.94 -20.33
N ARG A 464 -0.27 3.31 -19.38
CA ARG A 464 0.86 4.23 -19.59
C ARG A 464 1.96 3.62 -20.49
N ALA A 465 2.02 2.31 -20.54
CA ALA A 465 2.87 1.47 -21.39
C ALA A 465 2.22 0.09 -21.53
N ASP A 466 2.83 -0.83 -22.29
CA ASP A 466 2.38 -2.23 -22.38
C ASP A 466 2.09 -2.79 -20.96
N PRO A 467 0.87 -3.22 -20.66
CA PRO A 467 0.46 -3.59 -19.31
C PRO A 467 1.14 -4.89 -18.88
N LEU A 468 1.42 -4.99 -17.58
CA LEU A 468 1.94 -6.21 -16.95
C LEU A 468 0.98 -6.61 -15.85
N ILE A 469 0.55 -7.87 -15.84
CA ILE A 469 -0.36 -8.40 -14.83
C ILE A 469 0.34 -9.54 -14.12
N SER A 470 0.50 -9.41 -12.80
CA SER A 470 1.18 -10.41 -11.97
C SER A 470 0.21 -11.38 -11.31
N PHE A 471 -1.05 -10.99 -11.12
CA PHE A 471 -2.04 -11.87 -10.52
C PHE A 471 -3.47 -11.54 -10.96
N VAL A 472 -4.27 -12.58 -11.17
CA VAL A 472 -5.72 -12.53 -11.33
C VAL A 472 -6.34 -13.60 -10.43
N GLY A 473 -7.05 -13.17 -9.39
CA GLY A 473 -7.73 -14.04 -8.44
C GLY A 473 -9.24 -13.86 -8.47
N LEU A 474 -9.98 -14.96 -8.31
CA LEU A 474 -11.44 -14.95 -8.16
C LEU A 474 -11.81 -15.52 -6.80
N PHE A 475 -12.56 -14.78 -6.01
CA PHE A 475 -12.88 -15.16 -4.62
C PHE A 475 -14.37 -15.04 -4.31
N VAL A 476 -14.77 -15.64 -3.19
CA VAL A 476 -16.15 -15.65 -2.70
C VAL A 476 -16.23 -14.92 -1.37
N ASP A 477 -16.87 -13.77 -1.38
CA ASP A 477 -17.26 -13.02 -0.19
C ASP A 477 -18.72 -13.31 0.16
N SER A 478 -18.91 -14.18 1.16
CA SER A 478 -20.22 -14.53 1.72
C SER A 478 -20.66 -13.60 2.87
N PHE A 479 -19.87 -12.59 3.22
CA PHE A 479 -20.06 -11.73 4.38
C PHE A 479 -20.59 -10.34 4.00
N SER A 480 -20.16 -9.81 2.86
CA SER A 480 -20.63 -8.53 2.33
C SER A 480 -21.99 -8.67 1.62
N ASN A 481 -22.91 -7.71 1.86
CA ASN A 481 -24.13 -7.59 1.05
C ASN A 481 -23.83 -6.77 -0.22
N THR A 482 -23.64 -7.45 -1.35
CA THR A 482 -23.21 -6.82 -2.61
C THR A 482 -24.34 -6.07 -3.34
N ASN A 483 -25.58 -6.15 -2.86
CA ASN A 483 -26.74 -5.48 -3.46
C ASN A 483 -26.70 -3.94 -3.35
N TYR A 484 -25.80 -3.37 -2.54
CA TYR A 484 -25.68 -1.93 -2.30
C TYR A 484 -24.42 -1.29 -2.92
N LEU A 485 -23.63 -2.04 -3.71
CA LEU A 485 -22.34 -1.56 -4.22
C LEU A 485 -22.43 -0.48 -5.32
N ASN A 486 -23.62 -0.25 -5.91
CA ASN A 486 -23.76 0.61 -7.09
C ASN A 486 -23.75 2.13 -6.80
N GLU A 487 -23.86 2.59 -5.55
CA GLU A 487 -24.01 4.03 -5.27
C GLU A 487 -22.70 4.85 -5.27
N ASP A 488 -21.57 4.23 -4.89
CA ASP A 488 -20.28 4.93 -4.77
C ASP A 488 -19.49 4.94 -6.10
N ASP A 489 -19.47 3.84 -6.83
CA ASP A 489 -18.71 3.74 -8.09
C ASP A 489 -19.39 4.50 -9.26
N GLU A 490 -20.73 4.55 -9.33
CA GLU A 490 -21.45 5.30 -10.36
C GLU A 490 -21.22 6.82 -10.27
N LYS A 491 -21.10 7.39 -9.06
CA LYS A 491 -20.85 8.83 -8.89
C LYS A 491 -19.47 9.24 -9.42
N SER A 492 -18.45 8.39 -9.24
CA SER A 492 -17.10 8.66 -9.77
C SER A 492 -17.05 8.70 -11.30
N SER A 493 -17.83 7.83 -11.97
CA SER A 493 -17.92 7.79 -13.43
C SER A 493 -18.46 9.09 -14.03
N LYS A 494 -19.42 9.75 -13.34
CA LYS A 494 -20.05 10.99 -13.79
C LYS A 494 -19.13 12.21 -13.63
N ILE A 495 -18.28 12.25 -12.60
CA ILE A 495 -17.37 13.38 -12.34
C ILE A 495 -16.24 13.44 -13.39
N SER A 496 -15.71 12.29 -13.83
CA SER A 496 -14.69 12.22 -14.88
C SER A 496 -15.12 12.88 -16.21
N THR A 497 -16.44 12.93 -16.46
CA THR A 497 -17.01 13.52 -17.67
C THR A 497 -17.07 15.06 -17.60
N VAL A 498 -17.08 15.64 -16.39
CA VAL A 498 -17.20 17.09 -16.18
C VAL A 498 -15.85 17.80 -16.30
N VAL A 499 -14.74 17.13 -15.93
CA VAL A 499 -13.38 17.72 -16.00
C VAL A 499 -12.86 17.83 -17.45
N ARG A 500 -13.41 17.08 -18.40
CA ARG A 500 -13.04 17.19 -19.84
C ARG A 500 -13.49 18.48 -20.54
N ARG A 501 -14.25 19.39 -19.89
CA ARG A 501 -14.82 20.59 -20.54
C ARG A 501 -14.17 21.95 -20.20
N ARG A 502 -13.11 22.01 -19.39
CA ARG A 502 -12.42 23.28 -19.10
C ARG A 502 -10.91 23.19 -19.25
N TRP A 503 -10.44 23.19 -20.51
CA TRP A 503 -9.10 23.66 -20.86
C TRP A 503 -9.19 24.52 -22.14
N PRO A 504 -8.72 25.78 -22.12
CA PRO A 504 -8.88 26.68 -23.26
C PRO A 504 -7.93 26.30 -24.39
N ARG A 505 -8.50 26.15 -25.60
CA ARG A 505 -7.77 25.98 -26.86
C ARG A 505 -6.88 27.21 -27.09
N ARG A 506 -5.55 27.06 -27.08
CA ARG A 506 -4.63 28.04 -27.64
C ARG A 506 -4.91 28.14 -29.15
N HIS A 507 -5.39 29.29 -29.60
CA HIS A 507 -5.45 29.63 -31.02
C HIS A 507 -4.08 30.13 -31.47
N GLY A 508 -3.47 29.42 -32.42
CA GLY A 508 -2.46 30.00 -33.29
C GLY A 508 -3.14 30.83 -34.37
N GLN A 509 -2.70 32.07 -34.53
CA GLN A 509 -2.89 32.83 -35.77
C GLN A 509 -1.55 33.44 -36.15
N PHE A 510 -0.96 32.88 -37.21
CA PHE A 510 -0.07 33.58 -38.12
C PHE A 510 -0.88 34.61 -38.91
N LEU A 511 -0.29 35.78 -39.13
CA LEU A 511 -0.42 36.79 -40.21
C LEU A 511 0.13 38.07 -39.54
N GLY A 512 1.23 38.71 -39.93
CA GLY A 512 1.79 38.92 -41.25
C GLY A 512 2.06 40.43 -41.37
N GLY A 513 3.33 40.83 -41.39
CA GLY A 513 3.80 42.02 -42.10
C GLY A 513 3.72 43.41 -41.44
N SER A 514 4.93 43.92 -41.15
CA SER A 514 5.43 45.23 -41.65
C SER A 514 5.22 46.50 -40.82
N THR A 515 6.38 47.15 -40.57
CA THR A 515 6.68 48.60 -40.45
C THR A 515 6.11 49.37 -39.25
N ALA A 516 6.80 50.29 -38.58
CA ALA A 516 8.15 50.84 -38.65
C ALA A 516 8.41 51.67 -37.36
N ALA A 517 9.69 51.85 -37.02
CA ALA A 517 10.33 52.96 -36.31
C ALA A 517 9.50 53.87 -35.37
N MET A 518 9.82 53.88 -34.07
CA MET A 518 10.80 54.79 -33.43
C MET A 518 11.14 54.27 -32.04
#